data_AF-A0A7C3QHP7-F1
#
_entry.id   AF-A0A7C3QHP7-F1
#
_cell.length_a   1.000
_cell.length_b   1.000
_cell.length_c   1.000
_cell.angle_alpha   90.00
_cell.angle_beta   90.00
_cell.angle_gamma   90.00
#
_symmetry.space_group_name_H-M   'P 1'
#
loop_
_entity.id
_entity.type
_entity.pdbx_description
1 polymer ?
#
loop_
_entity_poly.entity_id
_entity_poly.type
_entity_poly.pdbx_seq_one_letter_code
_entity_poly.pdbx_strand_id
1 'polypeptide(L)'
;MELHDIFPAVEIVEHSFYLFLSLFIGLVALLYLAYKVWKNKPKGPDYYLNIIESALHSDAKQTAYKLEYYGNYIVKTPQQQEELTTLLEALKPFKYVPDSTLFPEETEEKLKAFLQNIRQENV
;
A
#
# COMPACT_ATOMS: atom_id res chain seq x y z
N MET A 1 -78.58 -15.28 10.59
CA MET A 1 -77.74 -14.91 11.74
C MET A 1 -76.43 -14.44 11.15
N GLU A 2 -76.25 -13.12 11.06
CA GLU A 2 -75.04 -12.53 10.50
C GLU A 2 -73.97 -12.51 11.58
N LEU A 3 -72.81 -13.07 11.26
CA LEU A 3 -71.63 -13.04 12.13
C LEU A 3 -71.15 -11.59 12.22
N HIS A 4 -71.34 -10.97 13.38
CA HIS A 4 -70.69 -9.71 13.69
C HIS A 4 -69.21 -10.00 13.94
N ASP A 5 -68.34 -9.43 13.09
CA ASP A 5 -66.90 -9.47 13.30
C ASP A 5 -66.56 -8.56 14.50
N ILE A 6 -66.02 -9.14 15.56
CA ILE A 6 -65.86 -8.50 16.89
C ILE A 6 -64.46 -7.92 17.11
N PHE A 7 -63.55 -8.04 16.14
CA PHE A 7 -62.20 -7.51 16.27
C PHE A 7 -62.02 -6.25 15.42
N PRO A 8 -61.61 -5.12 16.03
CA PRO A 8 -61.22 -3.96 15.24
C PRO A 8 -60.03 -4.33 14.36
N ALA A 9 -60.04 -3.90 13.10
CA ALA A 9 -58.92 -4.09 12.19
C ALA A 9 -57.66 -3.47 12.83
N VAL A 10 -56.73 -4.32 13.27
CA VAL A 10 -55.46 -3.89 13.83
C VAL A 10 -54.61 -3.39 12.68
N GLU A 11 -54.24 -2.11 12.69
CA GLU A 11 -53.29 -1.55 11.72
C GLU A 11 -51.92 -2.18 11.96
N ILE A 12 -51.57 -3.18 11.15
CA ILE A 12 -50.24 -3.79 11.20
C ILE A 12 -49.29 -2.84 10.49
N VAL A 13 -48.45 -2.16 11.27
CA VAL A 13 -47.38 -1.33 10.71
C VAL A 13 -46.30 -2.26 10.15
N GLU A 14 -46.15 -2.28 8.83
CA GLU A 14 -45.16 -3.11 8.16
C GLU A 14 -43.74 -2.52 8.27
N HIS A 15 -42.99 -2.98 9.27
CA HIS A 15 -41.59 -2.57 9.47
C HIS A 15 -40.59 -3.36 8.62
N SER A 16 -41.03 -4.45 7.96
CA SER A 16 -40.18 -5.38 7.23
C SER A 16 -39.31 -4.69 6.17
N PHE A 17 -39.87 -3.71 5.44
CA PHE A 17 -39.15 -2.96 4.44
C PHE A 17 -38.02 -2.10 5.04
N TYR A 18 -38.30 -1.40 6.14
CA TYR A 18 -37.32 -0.57 6.84
C TYR A 18 -36.20 -1.41 7.47
N LEU A 19 -36.55 -2.59 8.01
CA LEU A 19 -35.57 -3.56 8.52
C LEU A 19 -34.66 -4.06 7.41
N PHE A 20 -35.23 -4.44 6.26
CA PHE A 20 -34.46 -4.84 5.08
C PHE A 20 -33.52 -3.73 4.60
N LEU A 21 -34.02 -2.50 4.48
CA LEU A 21 -33.24 -1.35 4.04
C LEU A 21 -32.09 -1.02 5.01
N SER A 22 -32.36 -1.07 6.32
CA SER A 22 -31.35 -0.85 7.35
C SER A 22 -30.23 -1.90 7.29
N LEU A 23 -30.58 -3.17 7.15
CA LEU A 23 -29.62 -4.26 7.00
C LEU A 23 -28.78 -4.12 5.72
N PHE A 24 -29.41 -3.73 4.61
CA PHE A 24 -28.72 -3.50 3.35
C PHE A 24 -27.71 -2.36 3.46
N ILE A 25 -28.10 -1.22 4.03
CA ILE A 25 -27.20 -0.08 4.25
C ILE A 25 -26.06 -0.49 5.21
N GLY A 26 -26.38 -1.21 6.28
CA GLY A 26 -25.38 -1.73 7.23
C GLY A 26 -24.37 -2.65 6.56
N LEU A 27 -24.82 -3.56 5.69
CA LEU A 27 -23.95 -4.45 4.93
C LEU A 27 -23.02 -3.68 3.99
N VAL A 28 -23.54 -2.71 3.24
CA VAL A 28 -22.73 -1.86 2.35
C VAL A 28 -21.68 -1.08 3.13
N ALA A 29 -22.06 -0.51 4.29
CA ALA A 29 -21.13 0.20 5.16
C ALA A 29 -20.03 -0.73 5.69
N LEU A 30 -20.37 -1.96 6.11
CA LEU A 30 -19.40 -2.96 6.56
C LEU A 30 -18.43 -3.36 5.45
N LEU A 31 -18.92 -3.59 4.23
CA LEU A 31 -18.08 -3.91 3.07
C LEU A 31 -17.12 -2.77 2.75
N TYR A 32 -17.60 -1.51 2.81
CA TYR A 32 -16.75 -0.34 2.61
C TYR A 32 -15.66 -0.21 3.69
N LEU A 33 -16.02 -0.41 4.96
CA LEU A 33 -15.05 -0.39 6.06
C LEU A 33 -14.01 -1.52 5.91
N ALA A 34 -14.44 -2.73 5.57
CA ALA A 34 -13.55 -3.86 5.31
C ALA A 34 -12.57 -3.56 4.16
N TYR A 35 -13.08 -3.01 3.04
CA TYR A 35 -12.24 -2.57 1.92
C TYR A 35 -11.23 -1.50 2.34
N LYS A 36 -11.66 -0.48 3.08
CA LYS A 36 -10.80 0.60 3.56
C LYS A 36 -9.69 0.09 4.46
N VAL A 37 -10.02 -0.81 5.40
CA VAL A 37 -9.04 -1.42 6.31
C VAL A 37 -8.06 -2.29 5.54
N TRP A 38 -8.52 -3.06 4.54
CA TRP A 38 -7.62 -3.89 3.75
C TRP A 38 -6.66 -3.07 2.89
N LYS A 39 -7.15 -1.98 2.28
CA LYS A 39 -6.33 -1.09 1.45
C LYS A 39 -5.32 -0.27 2.26
N ASN A 40 -5.68 0.14 3.47
CA ASN A 40 -4.84 0.96 4.34
C ASN A 40 -3.96 0.14 5.29
N LYS A 41 -3.77 -1.17 5.03
CA LYS A 41 -2.79 -1.94 5.79
C LYS A 41 -1.42 -1.26 5.66
N PRO A 42 -0.71 -1.04 6.79
CA PRO A 42 0.62 -0.45 6.75
C PRO A 42 1.49 -1.33 5.86
N LYS A 43 2.10 -0.70 4.85
CA LYS A 43 3.00 -1.39 3.94
C LYS A 43 4.33 -1.57 4.66
N GLY A 44 4.76 -2.82 4.81
CA GLY A 44 6.05 -3.15 5.40
C GLY A 44 7.23 -2.74 4.51
N PRO A 45 8.46 -2.78 5.03
CA PRO A 45 9.68 -2.48 4.29
C PRO A 45 9.80 -3.30 2.99
N ASP A 46 9.34 -4.56 2.98
CA ASP A 46 9.33 -5.44 1.80
C ASP A 46 8.57 -4.86 0.60
N TYR A 47 7.46 -4.15 0.86
CA TYR A 47 6.70 -3.52 -0.20
C TYR A 47 7.54 -2.48 -0.94
N TYR A 48 8.29 -1.67 -0.18
CA TYR A 48 9.14 -0.62 -0.73
C TYR A 48 10.40 -1.19 -1.39
N LEU A 49 10.99 -2.24 -0.81
CA LEU A 49 12.11 -2.97 -1.41
C LEU A 49 11.75 -3.52 -2.80
N ASN A 50 10.58 -4.14 -2.95
CA ASN A 50 10.11 -4.66 -4.24
C ASN A 50 9.91 -3.56 -5.30
N ILE A 51 9.45 -2.37 -4.88
CA ILE A 51 9.32 -1.22 -5.79
C ILE A 51 10.68 -0.73 -6.29
N ILE A 52 11.68 -0.73 -5.42
CA ILE A 52 13.04 -0.29 -5.77
C ILE A 52 13.70 -1.34 -6.67
N GLU A 53 13.62 -2.63 -6.34
CA GLU A 53 14.18 -3.73 -7.15
C GLU A 53 13.55 -3.81 -8.54
N SER A 54 12.23 -3.65 -8.65
CA SER A 54 11.57 -3.63 -9.97
C SER A 54 12.04 -2.46 -10.84
N ALA A 55 12.44 -1.33 -10.24
CA ALA A 55 12.97 -0.18 -10.96
C ALA A 55 14.42 -0.41 -11.40
N LEU A 56 15.21 -1.13 -10.59
CA LEU A 56 16.61 -1.43 -10.84
C LEU A 56 16.79 -2.10 -12.20
N HIS A 57 15.87 -2.99 -12.57
CA HIS A 57 15.88 -3.70 -13.83
C HIS A 57 15.34 -2.91 -15.03
N SER A 58 14.73 -1.73 -14.80
CA SER A 58 14.14 -0.94 -15.90
C SER A 58 14.98 0.27 -16.27
N ASP A 59 15.38 1.10 -15.29
CA ASP A 59 15.96 2.41 -15.55
C ASP A 59 16.72 2.96 -14.33
N ALA A 60 17.98 3.37 -14.52
CA ALA A 60 18.80 3.99 -13.49
C ALA A 60 18.16 5.26 -12.90
N LYS A 61 17.54 6.08 -13.74
CA LYS A 61 16.88 7.32 -13.33
C LYS A 61 15.70 7.02 -12.41
N GLN A 62 14.82 6.11 -12.82
CA GLN A 62 13.67 5.72 -11.99
C GLN A 62 14.12 5.12 -10.67
N THR A 63 15.19 4.33 -10.69
CA THR A 63 15.73 3.71 -9.49
C THR A 63 16.26 4.76 -8.53
N ALA A 64 17.01 5.75 -8.99
CA ALA A 64 17.52 6.84 -8.16
C ALA A 64 16.36 7.64 -7.51
N TYR A 65 15.31 7.96 -8.27
CA TYR A 65 14.12 8.63 -7.72
C TYR A 65 13.36 7.77 -6.70
N LYS A 66 13.16 6.47 -7.00
CA LYS A 66 12.46 5.56 -6.11
C LYS A 66 13.26 5.29 -4.84
N LEU A 67 14.58 5.16 -4.92
CA LEU A 67 15.44 4.99 -3.76
C LEU A 67 15.44 6.22 -2.86
N GLU A 68 15.47 7.43 -3.43
CA GLU A 68 15.37 8.67 -2.64
C GLU A 68 14.04 8.77 -1.91
N TYR A 69 12.94 8.43 -2.59
CA TYR A 69 11.60 8.54 -2.04
C TYR A 69 11.29 7.43 -1.03
N TYR A 70 11.68 6.18 -1.34
CA TYR A 70 11.33 5.00 -0.54
C TYR A 70 12.43 4.54 0.43
N GLY A 71 13.66 5.03 0.29
CA GLY A 71 14.82 4.62 1.08
C GLY A 71 14.61 4.82 2.58
N ASN A 72 14.01 5.94 2.98
CA ASN A 72 13.72 6.24 4.38
C ASN A 72 12.70 5.28 5.03
N TYR A 73 11.92 4.55 4.22
CA TYR A 73 10.93 3.58 4.73
C TYR A 73 11.50 2.17 4.89
N ILE A 74 12.71 1.90 4.39
CA ILE A 74 13.35 0.58 4.45
C ILE A 74 14.52 0.53 5.45
N VAL A 75 15.12 1.68 5.77
CA VAL A 75 16.19 1.80 6.77
C VAL A 75 15.61 1.90 8.19
N LYS A 76 16.25 1.21 9.12
CA LYS A 76 15.89 1.14 10.55
C LYS A 76 17.00 1.64 11.47
N THR A 77 18.26 1.53 11.06
CA THR A 77 19.41 1.90 11.89
C THR A 77 20.08 3.18 11.38
N PRO A 78 20.78 3.94 12.25
CA PRO A 78 21.56 5.11 11.84
C PRO A 78 22.63 4.77 10.80
N GLN A 79 23.25 3.59 10.91
CA GLN A 79 24.26 3.09 9.96
C GLN A 79 23.67 2.89 8.56
N GLN A 80 22.50 2.24 8.47
CA GLN A 80 21.78 2.07 7.20
C GLN A 80 21.37 3.42 6.60
N GLN A 81 21.02 4.40 7.43
CA GLN A 81 20.65 5.74 6.98
C GLN A 81 21.86 6.50 6.40
N GLU A 82 23.04 6.34 6.99
CA GLU A 82 24.30 6.90 6.47
C GLU A 82 24.70 6.23 5.15
N GLU A 83 24.57 4.91 5.06
CA GLU A 83 24.81 4.14 3.84
C GLU A 83 23.85 4.55 2.72
N LEU A 84 22.56 4.69 3.02
CA LEU A 84 21.55 5.21 2.10
C LEU A 84 21.92 6.60 1.59
N THR A 85 22.34 7.49 2.49
CA THR A 85 22.72 8.86 2.11
C THR A 85 23.90 8.85 1.14
N THR A 86 24.92 8.05 1.44
CA THR A 86 26.10 7.86 0.59
C THR A 86 25.71 7.33 -0.80
N LEU A 87 24.82 6.34 -0.86
CA LEU A 87 24.27 5.80 -2.11
C LEU A 87 23.50 6.87 -2.89
N LEU A 88 22.64 7.64 -2.23
CA LEU A 88 21.87 8.70 -2.89
C LEU A 88 22.79 9.76 -3.50
N GLU A 89 23.90 10.10 -2.85
CA GLU A 89 24.90 11.02 -3.41
C GLU A 89 25.57 10.45 -4.65
N ALA A 90 25.97 9.18 -4.62
CA ALA A 90 26.54 8.48 -5.78
C ALA A 90 25.55 8.39 -6.95
N LEU A 91 24.24 8.37 -6.66
CA LEU A 91 23.17 8.25 -7.64
C LEU A 91 22.68 9.58 -8.22
N LYS A 92 23.06 10.73 -7.63
CA LYS A 92 22.66 12.07 -8.11
C LYS A 92 22.91 12.29 -9.62
N PRO A 93 24.06 11.88 -10.20
CA PRO A 93 24.31 12.09 -11.64
C PRO A 93 23.27 11.40 -12.52
N PHE A 94 22.79 10.22 -12.11
CA PHE A 94 21.84 9.41 -12.87
C PHE A 94 20.40 9.96 -12.86
N LYS A 95 20.05 10.84 -11.91
CA LYS A 95 18.71 11.47 -11.87
C LYS A 95 18.45 12.40 -13.05
N TYR A 96 19.50 13.00 -13.61
CA TYR A 96 19.39 14.04 -14.64
C TYR A 96 19.75 13.55 -16.04
N VAL A 97 20.07 12.27 -16.21
CA VAL A 97 20.38 11.70 -17.52
C VAL A 97 19.08 11.68 -18.36
N PRO A 98 19.12 12.19 -19.60
CA PRO A 98 17.95 12.29 -20.46
C PRO A 98 17.45 10.93 -20.99
N ASP A 99 18.34 9.93 -21.09
CA ASP A 99 18.01 8.61 -21.61
C ASP A 99 17.89 7.56 -20.50
N SER A 100 16.99 6.59 -20.72
CA SER A 100 16.91 5.32 -19.99
C SER A 100 18.26 4.61 -20.11
N THR A 101 19.12 4.86 -19.13
CA THR A 101 20.44 4.23 -19.02
C THR A 101 20.34 3.19 -17.93
N LEU A 102 20.97 2.03 -18.16
CA LEU A 102 21.22 1.09 -17.08
C LEU A 102 22.38 1.62 -16.24
N PHE A 103 22.42 1.23 -14.97
CA PHE A 103 23.58 1.52 -14.15
C PHE A 103 24.82 0.80 -14.71
N PRO A 104 26.02 1.38 -14.50
CA PRO A 104 27.25 0.60 -14.60
C PRO A 104 27.17 -0.61 -13.67
N GLU A 105 27.73 -1.75 -14.08
CA GLU A 105 27.65 -3.02 -13.34
C GLU A 105 28.08 -2.86 -11.87
N GLU A 106 29.17 -2.13 -11.60
CA GLU A 106 29.63 -1.85 -10.23
C GLU A 106 28.60 -1.09 -9.37
N THR A 107 27.86 -0.16 -9.98
CA THR A 107 26.84 0.63 -9.28
C THR A 107 25.60 -0.21 -9.02
N GLU A 108 25.22 -1.04 -10.00
CA GLU A 108 24.12 -1.99 -9.85
C GLU A 108 24.40 -3.02 -8.76
N GLU A 109 25.61 -3.58 -8.72
CA GLU A 109 26.02 -4.56 -7.70
C GLU A 109 26.00 -3.95 -6.29
N LYS A 110 26.54 -2.74 -6.11
CA LYS A 110 26.48 -2.02 -4.83
C LYS A 110 25.04 -1.79 -4.39
N LEU A 111 24.16 -1.42 -5.32
CA LEU A 111 22.74 -1.23 -5.01
C LEU A 111 22.07 -2.54 -4.59
N LYS A 112 22.34 -3.64 -5.30
CA LYS A 112 21.82 -4.97 -4.96
C LYS A 112 22.30 -5.42 -3.59
N ALA A 113 23.59 -5.26 -3.29
CA ALA A 113 24.16 -5.62 -2.00
C ALA A 113 23.50 -4.85 -0.86
N PHE A 114 23.31 -3.53 -1.02
CA PHE A 114 22.58 -2.70 -0.06
C PHE A 114 21.15 -3.22 0.17
N LEU A 115 20.38 -3.42 -0.89
CA LEU A 115 18.99 -3.89 -0.79
C LEU A 115 18.89 -5.29 -0.14
N GLN A 116 19.85 -6.18 -0.42
CA GLN A 116 19.93 -7.51 0.18
C GLN A 116 20.25 -7.44 1.68
N ASN A 117 21.21 -6.61 2.10
CA ASN A 117 21.52 -6.41 3.52
C ASN A 117 20.30 -5.88 4.27
N ILE A 118 19.63 -4.87 3.71
CA ILE A 118 18.39 -4.33 4.27
C ILE A 118 17.32 -5.41 4.38
N ARG A 119 17.18 -6.30 3.38
CA ARG A 119 16.22 -7.41 3.43
C ARG A 119 16.55 -8.40 4.54
N GLN A 120 17.81 -8.79 4.70
CA GLN A 120 18.23 -9.75 5.73
C GLN A 120 18.05 -9.23 7.16
N GLU A 121 18.25 -7.93 7.38
CA GLU A 121 18.07 -7.30 8.69
C GLU A 121 16.61 -6.92 8.99
N ASN A 122 15.71 -7.01 8.00
CA ASN A 122 14.28 -6.72 8.15
C ASN A 122 13.39 -7.95 8.37
N VAL A 123 13.91 -9.16 8.11
CA VAL A 123 13.28 -10.46 8.40
C VAL A 123 13.47 -10.83 9.87
#